data_AF-A0A945H6T4-F1
#
_entry.id   AF-A0A945H6T4-F1
#
_cell.length_a   1.000
_cell.length_b   1.000
_cell.length_c   1.000
_cell.angle_alpha   90.00
_cell.angle_beta   90.00
_cell.angle_gamma   90.00
#
_symmetry.space_group_name_H-M   'P 1'
#
loop_
_entity.id
_entity.type
_entity.pdbx_description
1 polymer ?
#
loop_
_entity_poly.entity_id
_entity_poly.type
_entity_poly.pdbx_seq_one_letter_code
_entity_poly.pdbx_strand_id
1 'polypeptide(L)'
;MIQALFTLGLRQRRLITIIVIAITIPLLWGVTRLEIDTSFNSLIPADEPEKLAYQSAMDHFGSDNKTIIYVRDKHLWTAEKLTRLDVLVRELKEITHVYRVNSLFNLRIIEGRKDQNNTPQISSKPVL
;
A
#
# COMPACT_ATOMS: atom_id res chain seq x y z
N MET A 1 -7.74 -55.11 -11.08
CA MET A 1 -6.60 -54.27 -10.62
C MET A 1 -7.04 -53.15 -9.69
N ILE A 2 -8.09 -52.37 -10.01
CA ILE A 2 -8.59 -51.26 -9.16
C ILE A 2 -9.05 -51.74 -7.75
N GLN A 3 -9.67 -52.92 -7.64
CA GLN A 3 -10.17 -53.44 -6.35
C GLN A 3 -9.05 -53.78 -5.33
N ALA A 4 -7.83 -54.09 -5.79
CA ALA A 4 -6.70 -54.34 -4.90
C ALA A 4 -6.21 -53.04 -4.24
N LEU A 5 -6.30 -51.91 -4.95
CA LEU A 5 -5.94 -50.59 -4.44
C LEU A 5 -6.89 -50.15 -3.30
N PHE A 6 -8.20 -50.36 -3.48
CA PHE A 6 -9.21 -50.03 -2.46
C PHE A 6 -9.14 -50.95 -1.23
N THR A 7 -8.84 -52.24 -1.41
CA THR A 7 -8.73 -53.19 -0.28
C THR A 7 -7.42 -53.05 0.51
N LEU A 8 -6.34 -52.57 -0.12
CA LEU A 8 -5.10 -52.17 0.56
C LEU A 8 -5.35 -50.98 1.52
N GLY A 9 -6.20 -50.04 1.08
CA GLY A 9 -6.82 -48.96 1.86
C GLY A 9 -7.35 -49.38 3.24
N LEU A 10 -8.08 -50.49 3.24
CA LEU A 10 -8.81 -51.02 4.40
C LEU A 10 -7.97 -51.93 5.28
N ARG A 11 -7.02 -52.69 4.71
CA ARG A 11 -6.21 -53.69 5.42
C ARG A 11 -5.04 -53.08 6.21
N GLN A 12 -4.49 -51.94 5.76
CA GLN A 12 -3.39 -51.22 6.41
C GLN A 12 -3.77 -49.77 6.75
N ARG A 13 -4.99 -49.57 7.28
CA ARG A 13 -5.56 -48.26 7.62
C ARG A 13 -4.58 -47.33 8.37
N ARG A 14 -3.84 -47.85 9.35
CA ARG A 14 -2.86 -47.06 10.13
C ARG A 14 -1.71 -46.54 9.27
N LEU A 15 -1.15 -47.38 8.39
CA LEU A 15 -0.04 -47.00 7.50
C LEU A 15 -0.48 -45.87 6.57
N ILE A 16 -1.67 -46.01 5.99
CA ILE A 16 -2.22 -45.04 5.03
C ILE A 16 -2.58 -43.74 5.73
N THR A 17 -3.17 -43.79 6.92
CA THR A 17 -3.38 -42.59 7.73
C THR A 17 -2.07 -41.88 8.07
N ILE A 18 -1.02 -42.61 8.44
CA ILE A 18 0.31 -42.01 8.71
C ILE A 18 0.88 -41.37 7.45
N ILE A 19 0.79 -42.02 6.29
CA ILE A 19 1.27 -41.48 5.01
C ILE A 19 0.51 -40.20 4.66
N VAL A 20 -0.83 -40.20 4.77
CA VAL A 20 -1.65 -39.01 4.49
C VAL A 20 -1.28 -37.88 5.44
N ILE A 21 -1.12 -38.15 6.75
CA ILE A 21 -0.70 -37.15 7.73
C ILE A 21 0.71 -36.63 7.42
N ALA A 22 1.65 -37.52 7.09
CA ALA A 22 3.03 -37.15 6.77
C ALA A 22 3.12 -36.27 5.52
N ILE A 23 2.22 -36.45 4.55
CA ILE A 23 2.10 -35.58 3.37
C ILE A 23 1.38 -34.27 3.72
N THR A 24 0.35 -34.32 4.57
CA THR A 24 -0.48 -33.16 4.93
C THR A 24 0.23 -32.17 5.85
N ILE A 25 1.03 -32.63 6.82
CA ILE A 25 1.74 -31.76 7.76
C ILE A 25 2.65 -30.74 7.06
N PRO A 26 3.50 -31.12 6.08
CA PRO A 26 4.30 -30.16 5.31
C PRO A 26 3.46 -29.12 4.56
N LEU A 27 2.28 -29.50 4.05
CA LEU A 27 1.37 -28.58 3.35
C LEU A 27 0.85 -27.46 4.26
N LEU A 28 0.68 -27.71 5.57
CA LEU A 28 0.32 -26.67 6.54
C LEU A 28 1.38 -25.56 6.64
N TRP A 29 2.66 -25.86 6.35
CA TRP A 29 3.70 -24.83 6.30
C TRP A 29 3.49 -23.85 5.14
N GLY A 30 2.80 -24.24 4.07
CA GLY A 30 2.44 -23.32 2.99
C GLY A 30 1.46 -22.24 3.44
N VAL A 31 0.54 -22.60 4.36
CA VAL A 31 -0.48 -21.68 4.88
C VAL A 31 0.14 -20.54 5.69
N THR A 32 1.25 -20.79 6.40
CA THR A 32 1.93 -19.74 7.19
C THR A 32 2.61 -18.67 6.32
N ARG A 33 2.72 -18.89 5.01
CA ARG A 33 3.28 -17.95 4.03
C ARG A 33 2.22 -17.34 3.10
N LEU A 34 0.95 -17.48 3.44
CA LEU A 34 -0.14 -16.91 2.65
C LEU A 34 -0.10 -15.38 2.73
N GLU A 35 0.19 -14.72 1.61
CA GLU A 35 0.08 -13.28 1.45
C GLU A 35 -1.24 -12.93 0.76
N ILE A 36 -2.01 -12.02 1.35
CA ILE A 36 -3.28 -11.55 0.79
C ILE A 36 -3.07 -10.13 0.26
N ASP A 37 -3.06 -9.97 -1.06
CA ASP A 37 -3.09 -8.67 -1.70
C ASP A 37 -4.53 -8.16 -1.80
N THR A 38 -4.83 -7.06 -1.12
CA THR A 38 -6.15 -6.40 -1.12
C THR A 38 -6.20 -5.18 -2.03
N SER A 39 -5.13 -4.93 -2.80
CA SER A 39 -5.07 -3.81 -3.72
C SER A 39 -5.96 -4.06 -4.94
N PHE A 40 -6.66 -3.03 -5.40
CA PHE A 40 -7.37 -3.09 -6.68
C PHE A 40 -6.43 -3.40 -7.85
N ASN A 41 -5.15 -3.04 -7.74
CA ASN A 41 -4.10 -3.33 -8.72
C ASN A 41 -3.83 -4.83 -8.90
N SER A 42 -4.14 -5.67 -7.89
CA SER A 42 -4.03 -7.12 -8.00
C SER A 42 -5.03 -7.74 -8.98
N LEU A 43 -6.15 -7.05 -9.25
CA LEU A 43 -7.20 -7.51 -10.15
C LEU A 43 -6.83 -7.36 -11.63
N ILE A 44 -5.80 -6.56 -11.93
CA ILE A 44 -5.30 -6.32 -13.29
C ILE A 44 -4.22 -7.36 -13.61
N PRO A 45 -4.26 -8.05 -14.76
CA PRO A 45 -3.22 -8.99 -15.16
C PRO A 45 -1.82 -8.38 -15.12
N ALA A 46 -0.82 -9.19 -14.75
CA ALA A 46 0.54 -8.71 -14.50
C ALA A 46 1.26 -8.25 -15.78
N ASP A 47 0.87 -8.76 -16.92
CA ASP A 47 1.47 -8.57 -18.24
C ASP A 47 0.80 -7.46 -19.06
N GLU A 48 -0.19 -6.76 -18.50
CA GLU A 48 -0.81 -5.62 -19.19
C GLU A 48 0.14 -4.41 -19.26
N PRO A 49 0.31 -3.80 -20.45
CA PRO A 49 1.25 -2.68 -20.64
C PRO A 49 0.90 -1.45 -19.80
N GLU A 50 -0.38 -1.23 -19.51
CA GLU A 50 -0.86 -0.12 -18.68
C GLU A 50 -0.42 -0.27 -17.21
N LYS A 51 -0.47 -1.51 -16.69
CA LYS A 51 -0.02 -1.82 -15.34
C LYS A 51 1.49 -1.59 -15.18
N LEU A 52 2.27 -1.99 -16.18
CA LEU A 52 3.72 -1.78 -16.21
C LEU A 52 4.07 -0.28 -16.26
N ALA A 53 3.34 0.50 -17.06
CA ALA A 53 3.53 1.95 -17.13
C ALA A 53 3.19 2.62 -15.79
N TYR A 54 2.10 2.21 -15.15
CA TYR A 54 1.71 2.67 -13.81
C TYR A 54 2.76 2.32 -12.76
N GLN A 55 3.26 1.08 -12.73
CA GLN A 55 4.32 0.65 -11.81
C GLN A 55 5.60 1.47 -11.99
N SER A 56 6.03 1.67 -13.24
CA SER A 56 7.19 2.51 -13.54
C SER A 56 6.99 3.95 -13.07
N ALA A 57 5.80 4.53 -13.25
CA ALA A 57 5.49 5.85 -12.72
C ALA A 57 5.57 5.87 -11.18
N MET A 58 5.06 4.84 -10.50
CA MET A 58 5.11 4.73 -9.05
C MET A 58 6.54 4.57 -8.51
N ASP A 59 7.40 3.86 -9.23
CA ASP A 59 8.82 3.70 -8.89
C ASP A 59 9.60 5.01 -9.01
N HIS A 60 9.26 5.84 -10.01
CA HIS A 60 9.90 7.13 -10.23
C HIS A 60 9.36 8.27 -9.36
N PHE A 61 8.06 8.30 -9.13
CA PHE A 61 7.37 9.44 -8.48
C PHE A 61 6.85 9.14 -7.07
N GLY A 62 6.94 7.88 -6.63
CA GLY A 62 6.47 7.40 -5.33
C GLY A 62 4.97 7.12 -5.28
N SER A 63 4.53 6.49 -4.20
CA SER A 63 3.15 6.00 -4.03
C SER A 63 2.07 7.08 -4.15
N ASP A 64 0.99 6.74 -4.85
CA ASP A 64 -0.26 7.48 -4.93
C ASP A 64 -1.21 7.18 -3.74
N ASN A 65 -0.84 6.23 -2.88
CA ASN A 65 -1.59 5.93 -1.65
C ASN A 65 -1.50 7.11 -0.68
N LYS A 66 -2.57 7.91 -0.65
CA LYS A 66 -2.64 9.15 0.13
C LYS A 66 -3.92 9.16 0.96
N THR A 67 -3.78 9.52 2.23
CA THR A 67 -4.91 9.81 3.11
C THR A 67 -5.03 11.32 3.27
N ILE A 68 -6.24 11.86 3.06
CA ILE A 68 -6.53 13.28 3.24
C ILE A 68 -7.23 13.46 4.58
N ILE A 69 -6.64 14.26 5.46
CA ILE A 69 -7.24 14.65 6.74
C ILE A 69 -7.79 16.07 6.60
N TYR A 70 -9.10 16.21 6.84
CA TYR A 70 -9.78 17.49 6.79
C TYR A 70 -10.02 18.05 8.19
N VAL A 71 -9.52 19.25 8.46
CA VAL A 71 -9.67 19.95 9.75
C VAL A 71 -10.48 21.23 9.53
N ARG A 72 -11.55 21.41 10.30
CA ARG A 72 -12.40 22.61 10.27
C ARG A 72 -12.55 23.19 11.66
N ASP A 73 -12.18 24.46 11.81
CA ASP A 73 -12.37 25.24 13.03
C ASP A 73 -12.65 26.71 12.66
N LYS A 74 -13.54 27.39 13.41
CA LYS A 74 -13.87 28.81 13.17
C LYS A 74 -12.69 29.75 13.43
N HIS A 75 -11.77 29.35 14.31
CA HIS A 75 -10.62 30.13 14.76
C HIS A 75 -9.30 29.38 14.47
N LEU A 76 -9.26 28.62 13.37
CA LEU A 76 -8.11 27.78 12.99
C LEU A 76 -6.79 28.56 12.92
N TRP A 77 -6.86 29.84 12.55
CA TRP A 77 -5.71 30.73 12.37
C TRP A 77 -5.18 31.37 13.66
N THR A 78 -5.64 30.93 14.83
CA THR A 78 -5.07 31.36 16.11
C THR A 78 -3.77 30.61 16.41
N ALA A 79 -2.83 31.26 17.10
CA ALA A 79 -1.55 30.65 17.47
C ALA A 79 -1.74 29.31 18.20
N GLU A 80 -2.66 29.26 19.17
CA GLU A 80 -2.98 28.04 19.93
C GLU A 80 -3.41 26.88 19.01
N LYS A 81 -4.29 27.15 18.04
CA LYS A 81 -4.81 26.11 17.13
C LYS A 81 -3.76 25.66 16.13
N LEU A 82 -2.95 26.57 15.61
CA LEU A 82 -1.82 26.24 14.74
C LEU A 82 -0.77 25.41 15.47
N THR A 83 -0.46 25.71 16.73
CA THR A 83 0.43 24.89 17.55
C THR A 83 -0.12 23.47 17.74
N ARG A 84 -1.42 23.32 18.04
CA ARG A 84 -2.04 21.97 18.11
C ARG A 84 -1.99 21.23 16.77
N LEU A 85 -2.21 21.93 15.65
CA LEU A 85 -2.13 21.33 14.33
C LEU A 85 -0.70 20.88 14.00
N ASP A 86 0.31 21.65 14.39
CA ASP A 86 1.71 21.27 14.20
C ASP A 86 2.08 20.03 15.04
N VAL A 87 1.59 19.94 16.28
CA VAL A 87 1.74 18.71 17.10
C VAL A 87 1.12 17.50 16.39
N LEU A 88 -0.11 17.61 15.90
CA LEU A 88 -0.76 16.53 15.13
C LEU A 88 0.09 16.13 13.91
N VAL A 89 0.61 17.10 13.15
CA VAL A 89 1.46 16.84 11.98
C VAL A 89 2.75 16.11 12.37
N ARG A 90 3.36 16.45 13.52
CA ARG A 90 4.55 15.76 14.03
C ARG A 90 4.21 14.33 14.44
N GLU A 91 3.14 14.13 15.21
CA GLU A 91 2.70 12.79 15.62
C GLU A 91 2.41 11.87 14.43
N LEU A 92 1.79 12.40 13.37
CA LEU A 92 1.55 11.64 12.13
C LEU A 92 2.84 11.24 11.42
N LYS A 93 3.93 12.03 11.52
CA LYS A 93 5.23 11.69 10.92
C LYS A 93 5.94 10.56 11.65
N GLU A 94 5.64 10.35 12.94
CA GLU A 94 6.26 9.29 13.76
C GLU A 94 5.63 7.90 13.52
N ILE A 95 4.53 7.83 12.77
CA ILE A 95 3.90 6.55 12.43
C ILE A 95 4.81 5.79 11.45
N THR A 96 5.20 4.56 11.82
CA THR A 96 6.20 3.73 11.12
C THR A 96 6.02 3.60 9.60
N HIS A 97 4.77 3.65 9.11
CA HIS A 97 4.45 3.46 7.69
C HIS A 97 4.05 4.75 6.97
N VAL A 98 4.22 5.91 7.60
CA VAL A 98 3.94 7.21 6.97
C VAL A 98 5.23 7.74 6.34
N TYR A 99 5.31 7.65 5.01
CA TYR A 99 6.48 8.14 4.26
C TYR A 99 6.63 9.66 4.32
N ARG A 100 5.51 10.40 4.21
CA ARG A 100 5.53 11.86 4.15
C ARG A 100 4.20 12.45 4.58
N VAL A 101 4.26 13.50 5.42
CA VAL A 101 3.12 14.34 5.79
C VAL A 101 3.24 15.70 5.11
N ASN A 102 2.32 15.98 4.18
CA ASN A 102 2.14 17.31 3.61
C ASN A 102 1.04 18.04 4.39
N SER A 103 1.34 19.24 4.85
CA SER A 103 0.47 20.03 5.74
C SER A 103 0.57 21.51 5.38
N LEU A 104 -0.26 22.35 6.01
CA LEU A 104 -0.20 23.81 5.87
C LEU A 104 1.22 24.39 6.07
N PHE A 105 2.06 23.77 6.89
CA PHE A 105 3.39 24.28 7.27
C PHE A 105 4.49 24.02 6.25
N ASN A 106 4.32 23.06 5.33
CA ASN A 106 5.37 22.65 4.39
C ASN A 106 4.87 22.46 2.96
N LEU A 107 3.57 22.61 2.72
CA LEU A 107 3.00 22.51 1.40
C LEU A 107 3.48 23.68 0.54
N ARG A 108 3.87 23.37 -0.69
CA ARG A 108 4.29 24.33 -1.70
C ARG A 108 3.32 24.29 -2.86
N ILE A 109 2.89 25.46 -3.30
CA ILE A 109 2.10 25.65 -4.51
C ILE A 109 3.06 25.88 -5.65
N ILE A 110 2.98 25.03 -6.67
CA ILE A 110 3.74 25.16 -7.91
C ILE A 110 2.83 25.80 -8.96
N GLU A 111 3.24 26.95 -9.48
CA GLU A 111 2.51 27.70 -10.51
C GLU A 111 3.36 27.74 -11.79
N GLY A 112 2.80 27.22 -12.88
CA GLY A 112 3.36 27.41 -14.21
C GLY A 112 2.81 28.70 -14.82
N ARG A 113 3.68 29.64 -15.19
CA ARG A 113 3.32 30.85 -15.94
C ARG A 113 4.18 30.96 -17.19
N LYS A 114 3.63 31.58 -18.24
CA LYS A 114 4.42 31.98 -19.41
C LYS A 114 4.82 33.44 -19.22
N ASP A 115 6.10 33.73 -19.47
CA ASP A 115 6.59 35.10 -19.49
C ASP A 115 6.10 35.85 -20.74
N GLN A 116 6.33 37.16 -20.81
CA GLN A 116 6.00 38.02 -21.96
C GLN A 116 6.60 37.50 -23.28
N ASN A 117 7.72 36.78 -23.19
CA ASN A 117 8.40 36.14 -24.32
C ASN A 117 7.89 34.73 -24.63
N ASN A 118 6.75 34.32 -24.06
CA ASN A 118 6.14 32.99 -24.18
C ASN A 118 7.02 31.83 -23.65
N THR A 119 8.05 32.14 -22.88
CA THR A 119 8.93 31.16 -22.21
C THR A 119 8.23 30.57 -20.99
N PRO A 120 8.19 29.24 -20.82
CA PRO A 120 7.62 28.61 -19.63
C PRO A 120 8.50 28.93 -18.41
N GLN A 121 7.87 29.47 -17.36
CA GLN A 121 8.46 29.69 -16.05
C GLN A 121 7.69 28.93 -14.97
N ILE A 122 8.41 28.32 -14.04
CA ILE A 122 7.85 27.59 -12.91
C ILE A 122 8.22 28.35 -11.63
N SER A 123 7.22 28.70 -10.83
CA SER A 123 7.42 29.28 -9.51
C SER A 123 6.87 28.36 -8.43
N SER A 124 7.55 28.29 -7.30
CA SER A 124 7.11 27.55 -6.11
C SER A 124 7.03 28.51 -4.93
N LYS A 125 5.85 28.65 -4.32
CA LYS A 125 5.64 29.44 -3.09
C LYS A 125 5.08 28.56 -1.96
N PRO A 126 5.45 28.79 -0.70
CA PRO A 126 4.83 28.09 0.42
C PRO A 126 3.36 28.53 0.58
N VAL A 127 2.53 27.67 1.18
CA VAL A 127 1.12 27.98 1.46
C VAL A 127 0.95 28.98 2.61
N LEU A 128 1.83 28.90 3.61
CA LEU A 128 1.95 29.82 4.74
C LEU A 128 3.24 30.64 4.63
#